data_AF-A0A4C1WEU8-F1
#
_entry.id   AF-A0A4C1WEU8-F1
#
_cell.length_a   1.000
_cell.length_b   1.000
_cell.length_c   1.000
_cell.angle_alpha   90.00
_cell.angle_beta   90.00
_cell.angle_gamma   90.00
#
_symmetry.space_group_name_H-M   'P 1'
#
loop_
_entity.id
_entity.type
_entity.pdbx_description
1 polymer ?
#
loop_
_entity_poly.entity_id
_entity_poly.type
_entity_poly.pdbx_seq_one_letter_code
_entity_poly.pdbx_strand_id
1 'polypeptide(L)'
;MSSTRAESRVLWSHLPLRAKVVLYKGHIRSRLTYAAPSWYALCSASQRKRIQAQQNIALRMIVGAERYVLIASDLCNETVEEFIQRITCRMYDIADQGPFEFFRNIAPMHERSLSG
;
A
#
# COMPACT_ATOMS: atom_id res chain seq x y z
N MET A 1 -4.87 -23.94 8.71
CA MET A 1 -3.70 -23.03 8.57
C MET A 1 -2.86 -23.49 7.38
N SER A 2 -3.28 -23.14 6.16
CA SER A 2 -2.69 -23.71 4.93
C SER A 2 -2.75 -22.68 3.79
N SER A 3 -2.09 -21.52 3.92
CA SER A 3 -2.18 -20.48 2.86
C SER A 3 -0.93 -19.59 2.74
N THR A 4 0.27 -20.08 3.05
CA THR A 4 1.52 -19.28 2.99
C THR A 4 2.62 -19.87 2.12
N ARG A 5 2.37 -20.95 1.37
CA ARG A 5 3.39 -21.62 0.52
C ARG A 5 3.36 -21.23 -0.96
N ALA A 6 2.29 -20.64 -1.46
CA ALA A 6 2.17 -20.29 -2.88
C ALA A 6 2.82 -18.94 -3.22
N GLU A 7 2.73 -17.96 -2.32
CA GLU A 7 3.26 -16.60 -2.57
C GLU A 7 4.79 -16.55 -2.60
N SER A 8 5.47 -17.50 -1.93
CA SER A 8 6.92 -17.58 -1.94
C SER A 8 7.50 -18.07 -3.28
N ARG A 9 6.82 -18.91 -4.06
CA ARG A 9 7.39 -19.43 -5.32
C ARG A 9 7.62 -18.36 -6.39
N VAL A 10 6.78 -17.32 -6.42
CA VAL A 10 6.92 -16.23 -7.41
C VAL A 10 8.16 -15.38 -7.11
N LEU A 11 8.50 -15.16 -5.84
CA LEU A 11 9.65 -14.32 -5.45
C LEU A 11 11.01 -14.91 -5.88
N TRP A 12 11.14 -16.24 -5.89
CA TRP A 12 12.38 -16.96 -6.20
C TRP A 12 12.57 -17.28 -7.69
N SER A 13 11.63 -16.88 -8.53
CA SER A 13 11.76 -17.05 -9.99
C SER A 13 12.84 -16.13 -10.57
N HIS A 14 13.49 -16.57 -11.67
CA HIS A 14 14.44 -15.76 -12.46
C HIS A 14 13.74 -14.68 -13.30
N LEU A 15 12.62 -14.12 -12.82
CA LEU A 15 11.96 -13.01 -13.50
C LEU A 15 12.86 -11.77 -13.49
N PRO A 16 12.89 -11.00 -14.59
CA PRO A 16 13.61 -9.74 -14.62
C PRO A 16 13.07 -8.80 -13.52
N LEU A 17 13.96 -8.04 -12.89
CA LEU A 17 13.65 -7.18 -11.74
C LEU A 17 12.41 -6.29 -11.97
N ARG A 18 12.28 -5.72 -13.16
CA ARG A 18 11.12 -4.90 -13.57
C ARG A 18 9.80 -5.65 -13.44
N ALA A 19 9.75 -6.92 -13.84
CA ALA A 19 8.53 -7.72 -13.76
C ALA A 19 8.16 -8.03 -12.30
N LYS A 20 9.14 -8.28 -11.42
CA LYS A 20 8.86 -8.47 -9.98
C LYS A 20 8.32 -7.21 -9.32
N VAL A 21 8.84 -6.04 -9.69
CA VAL A 21 8.33 -4.74 -9.22
C VAL A 21 6.91 -4.49 -9.69
N VAL A 22 6.59 -4.80 -10.95
CA VAL A 22 5.23 -4.68 -11.49
C VAL A 22 4.26 -5.61 -10.75
N LEU A 23 4.65 -6.86 -10.50
CA LEU A 23 3.84 -7.82 -9.73
C LEU A 23 3.62 -7.35 -8.29
N TYR A 24 4.64 -6.78 -7.67
CA TYR A 24 4.53 -6.20 -6.33
C TYR A 24 3.54 -5.04 -6.30
N LYS A 25 3.66 -4.07 -7.22
CA LYS A 25 2.77 -2.90 -7.29
C LYS A 25 1.33 -3.31 -7.65
N GLY A 26 1.15 -4.20 -8.63
CA GLY A 26 -0.16 -4.57 -9.14
C GLY A 26 -0.94 -5.54 -8.26
N HIS A 27 -0.26 -6.53 -7.66
CA HIS A 27 -0.93 -7.62 -6.96
C HIS A 27 -0.68 -7.61 -5.44
N ILE A 28 0.58 -7.65 -5.02
CA ILE A 28 0.92 -7.81 -3.59
C ILE A 28 0.50 -6.57 -2.79
N ARG A 29 0.86 -5.37 -3.27
CA ARG A 29 0.51 -4.11 -2.61
C ARG A 29 -1.00 -3.91 -2.56
N SER A 30 -1.70 -4.17 -3.67
CA SER A 30 -3.17 -4.10 -3.75
C SER A 30 -3.85 -5.03 -2.74
N ARG A 31 -3.34 -6.26 -2.56
CA ARG A 31 -3.88 -7.21 -1.58
C ARG A 31 -3.63 -6.77 -0.13
N LEU A 32 -2.44 -6.25 0.16
CA LEU A 32 -2.09 -5.74 1.50
C LEU A 32 -2.90 -4.50 1.91
N THR A 33 -3.32 -3.70 0.93
CA THR A 33 -3.96 -2.40 1.15
C THR A 33 -5.44 -2.36 0.80
N TYR A 34 -6.03 -3.49 0.39
CA TYR A 34 -7.43 -3.55 -0.06
C TYR A 34 -8.43 -2.96 0.93
N ALA A 35 -8.34 -3.34 2.20
CA ALA A 35 -9.23 -2.83 3.26
C ALA A 35 -8.63 -1.62 3.99
N ALA A 36 -7.46 -1.13 3.58
CA ALA A 36 -6.71 -0.10 4.30
C ALA A 36 -7.50 1.19 4.57
N PRO A 37 -8.36 1.69 3.65
CA PRO A 37 -9.18 2.86 3.94
C PRO A 37 -10.06 2.74 5.19
N SER A 38 -10.44 1.52 5.58
CA SER A 38 -11.32 1.27 6.73
C SER A 38 -10.57 1.04 8.05
N TRP A 39 -9.38 0.42 8.02
CA TRP A 39 -8.67 0.04 9.26
C TRP A 39 -7.39 0.83 9.53
N TYR A 40 -6.77 1.47 8.53
CA TYR A 40 -5.48 2.15 8.73
C TYR A 40 -5.58 3.36 9.66
N ALA A 41 -6.71 4.06 9.65
CA ALA A 41 -7.02 5.13 10.61
C ALA A 41 -7.04 4.62 12.07
N LEU A 42 -7.42 3.35 12.28
CA LEU A 42 -7.47 2.72 13.59
C LEU A 42 -6.09 2.22 14.06
N CYS A 43 -5.09 2.19 13.17
CA CYS A 43 -3.76 1.74 13.53
C CYS A 43 -2.97 2.80 14.30
N SER A 44 -2.37 2.36 15.42
CA SER A 44 -1.43 3.17 16.19
C SER A 44 -0.14 3.44 15.39
N ALA A 45 0.60 4.48 15.77
CA ALA A 45 1.87 4.81 15.12
C ALA A 45 2.88 3.65 15.12
N SER A 46 2.86 2.78 16.15
CA SER A 46 3.71 1.59 16.19
C SER A 46 3.28 0.53 15.18
N GLN A 47 1.97 0.32 14.99
CA GLN A 47 1.43 -0.59 13.98
C GLN A 47 1.74 -0.10 12.57
N ARG A 48 1.56 1.20 12.30
CA ARG A 48 1.91 1.82 11.00
C ARG A 48 3.39 1.61 10.66
N LYS A 49 4.28 1.83 11.63
CA LYS A 49 5.73 1.55 11.46
C LYS A 49 6.03 0.08 11.16
N ARG A 50 5.32 -0.86 11.79
CA ARG A 50 5.47 -2.30 11.51
C ARG A 50 5.03 -2.66 10.10
N ILE A 51 3.93 -2.09 9.63
CA ILE A 51 3.43 -2.31 8.26
C ILE A 51 4.42 -1.75 7.24
N GLN A 52 4.96 -0.55 7.48
CA GLN A 52 6.02 0.03 6.65
C GLN A 52 7.29 -0.84 6.66
N ALA A 53 7.70 -1.36 7.82
CA ALA A 53 8.85 -2.27 7.92
C ALA A 53 8.62 -3.58 7.14
N GLN A 54 7.42 -4.14 7.18
CA GLN A 54 7.06 -5.32 6.38
C GLN A 54 7.09 -5.02 4.87
N GLN A 55 6.61 -3.84 4.46
CA GLN A 55 6.73 -3.37 3.09
C GLN A 55 8.20 -3.33 2.64
N ASN A 56 9.07 -2.77 3.49
CA ASN A 56 10.48 -2.61 3.22
C ASN A 56 11.21 -3.95 3.12
N ILE A 57 10.85 -4.92 3.96
CA ILE A 57 11.38 -6.30 3.89
C ILE A 57 10.93 -6.97 2.59
N ALA A 58 9.65 -6.89 2.24
CA ALA A 58 9.14 -7.46 0.98
C ALA A 58 9.84 -6.85 -0.25
N LEU A 59 10.02 -5.53 -0.27
CA LEU A 59 10.76 -4.82 -1.33
C LEU A 59 12.22 -5.28 -1.42
N ARG A 60 12.92 -5.42 -0.28
CA ARG A 60 14.29 -5.96 -0.25
C ARG A 60 14.36 -7.38 -0.84
N MET A 61 13.41 -8.25 -0.45
CA MET A 61 13.35 -9.62 -0.97
C MET A 61 13.08 -9.66 -2.48
N ILE A 62 12.30 -8.73 -3.01
CA ILE A 62 11.99 -8.63 -4.45
C ILE A 62 13.18 -8.13 -5.26
N VAL A 63 13.86 -7.10 -4.76
CA VAL A 63 14.99 -6.49 -5.46
C VAL A 63 16.24 -7.37 -5.39
N GLY A 64 16.34 -8.24 -4.38
CA GLY A 64 17.54 -9.04 -4.14
C GLY A 64 18.75 -8.18 -3.76
N ALA A 65 18.53 -6.92 -3.38
CA ALA A 65 19.58 -5.98 -3.03
C ALA A 65 19.90 -6.06 -1.54
N GLU A 66 21.20 -6.14 -1.24
CA GLU A 66 21.76 -6.20 0.10
C GLU A 66 21.57 -4.89 0.88
N ARG A 67 21.44 -3.75 0.18
CA ARG A 67 21.34 -2.40 0.78
C ARG A 67 20.10 -1.64 0.33
N TYR A 68 19.37 -1.11 1.32
CA TYR A 68 18.12 -0.35 1.17
C TYR A 68 18.27 1.02 0.50
N VAL A 69 19.48 1.59 0.53
CA VAL A 69 19.78 2.96 0.06
C VAL A 69 19.62 3.09 -1.46
N LEU A 70 19.80 2.00 -2.22
CA LEU A 70 19.60 1.99 -3.68
C LEU A 70 18.15 1.71 -4.09
N ILE A 71 17.28 1.26 -3.17
CA ILE A 71 15.89 0.89 -3.47
C ILE A 71 14.95 2.11 -3.33
N ALA A 72 15.22 2.99 -2.36
CA ALA A 72 14.39 4.16 -2.10
C ALA A 72 14.52 5.23 -3.20
N SER A 73 15.73 5.44 -3.71
CA SER A 73 16.04 6.43 -4.75
C SER A 73 15.68 5.97 -6.16
N ASP A 74 15.82 4.67 -6.47
CA ASP A 74 15.66 4.14 -7.84
C ASP A 74 14.21 3.70 -8.14
N LEU A 75 13.40 3.46 -7.10
CA LEU A 75 12.04 2.90 -7.24
C LEU A 75 10.90 3.92 -7.09
N CYS A 76 11.22 5.16 -6.65
CA CYS A 76 10.26 6.24 -6.36
C CYS A 76 8.96 5.70 -5.75
N ASN A 77 9.11 4.80 -4.77
CA ASN A 77 7.99 4.07 -4.21
C ASN A 77 7.40 4.90 -3.08
N GLU A 78 6.21 5.41 -3.34
CA GLU A 78 5.29 5.94 -2.33
C GLU A 78 5.25 5.02 -1.10
N THR A 79 5.31 5.63 0.08
CA THR A 79 5.20 4.94 1.38
C THR A 79 3.85 4.26 1.53
N VAL A 80 3.70 3.34 2.49
CA VAL A 80 2.40 2.73 2.77
C VAL A 80 1.36 3.81 3.10
N GLU A 81 1.76 4.80 3.89
CA GLU A 81 0.89 5.88 4.34
C GLU A 81 0.38 6.75 3.19
N GLU A 82 1.28 7.29 2.35
CA GLU A 82 0.90 8.12 1.20
C GLU A 82 -0.01 7.35 0.23
N PHE A 83 0.28 6.06 -0.01
CA PHE A 83 -0.54 5.24 -0.90
C PHE A 83 -1.93 5.01 -0.32
N ILE A 84 -2.01 4.68 0.96
CA ILE A 84 -3.30 4.48 1.64
C ILE A 84 -4.07 5.79 1.63
N GLN A 85 -3.43 6.91 1.92
CA GLN A 85 -4.06 8.23 1.87
C GLN A 85 -4.59 8.53 0.47
N ARG A 86 -3.79 8.33 -0.58
CA ARG A 86 -4.23 8.56 -1.96
C ARG A 86 -5.43 7.70 -2.36
N ILE A 87 -5.44 6.39 -2.05
CA ILE A 87 -6.59 5.53 -2.38
C ILE A 87 -7.81 5.88 -1.54
N THR A 88 -7.61 6.31 -0.29
CA THR A 88 -8.69 6.66 0.64
C THR A 88 -9.35 7.96 0.20
N CYS A 89 -8.57 9.00 -0.10
CA CYS A 89 -9.07 10.26 -0.67
C CYS A 89 -9.83 9.99 -1.96
N ARG A 90 -9.23 9.26 -2.91
CA ARG A 90 -9.90 8.93 -4.19
C ARG A 90 -11.21 8.18 -3.98
N MET A 91 -11.27 7.23 -3.04
CA MET A 91 -12.48 6.48 -2.74
C MET A 91 -13.60 7.38 -2.21
N TYR A 92 -13.28 8.28 -1.27
CA TYR A 92 -14.27 9.22 -0.73
C TYR A 92 -14.67 10.31 -1.72
N ASP A 93 -13.75 10.79 -2.54
CA ASP A 93 -14.07 11.76 -3.61
C ASP A 93 -15.07 11.16 -4.61
N ILE A 94 -14.93 9.89 -4.96
CA ILE A 94 -15.87 9.17 -5.82
C ILE A 94 -17.24 9.02 -5.12
N ALA A 95 -17.25 8.72 -3.82
CA ALA A 95 -18.49 8.61 -3.04
C ALA A 95 -19.21 9.96 -2.96
N ASP A 96 -18.46 11.06 -2.78
CA ASP A 96 -19.00 12.42 -2.71
C ASP A 96 -19.56 12.90 -4.05
N GLN A 97 -18.92 12.54 -5.17
CA GLN A 97 -19.38 12.84 -6.54
C GLN A 97 -20.51 11.91 -7.03
N GLY A 98 -20.85 10.88 -6.25
CA GLY A 98 -21.84 9.88 -6.63
C GLY A 98 -23.28 10.44 -6.73
N PRO A 99 -24.16 9.72 -7.46
CA PRO A 99 -25.57 10.07 -7.59
C PRO A 99 -26.37 9.82 -6.28
N PHE A 100 -25.77 9.11 -5.32
CA PHE A 100 -26.41 8.75 -4.06
C PHE A 100 -25.94 9.66 -2.93
N GLU A 101 -26.83 10.51 -2.44
CA GLU A 101 -26.50 11.49 -1.40
C GLU A 101 -26.14 10.85 -0.06
N PHE A 102 -26.64 9.64 0.21
CA PHE A 102 -26.35 8.88 1.43
C PHE A 102 -24.86 8.58 1.63
N PHE A 103 -24.10 8.45 0.54
CA PHE A 103 -22.66 8.18 0.61
C PHE A 103 -21.80 9.44 0.66
N ARG A 104 -22.40 10.64 0.62
CA ARG A 104 -21.66 11.90 0.74
C ARG A 104 -21.25 12.12 2.19
N ASN A 105 -20.05 12.67 2.41
CA ASN A 105 -19.50 13.03 3.72
C ASN A 105 -19.33 11.88 4.72
N ILE A 106 -19.23 10.64 4.22
CA ILE A 106 -18.97 9.46 5.06
C ILE A 106 -17.51 9.35 5.53
N ALA A 107 -16.60 10.10 4.91
CA ALA A 107 -15.20 10.10 5.28
C ALA A 107 -15.04 10.53 6.75
N PRO A 108 -14.25 9.80 7.58
CA PRO A 108 -13.92 10.28 8.91
C PRO A 108 -13.21 11.62 8.77
N MET A 109 -13.71 12.66 9.45
CA MET A 109 -13.28 14.07 9.41
C MET A 109 -11.78 14.32 9.72
N HIS A 110 -11.00 13.28 9.98
CA HIS A 110 -9.54 13.36 10.13
C HIS A 110 -8.95 13.64 8.73
N GLU A 111 -8.59 14.90 8.52
CA GLU A 111 -7.84 15.42 7.37
C GLU A 111 -8.51 15.21 5.99
N ARG A 112 -9.73 15.72 5.79
CA ARG A 112 -9.94 16.46 4.53
C ARG A 112 -8.94 17.59 4.60
N SER A 113 -7.96 17.61 3.69
CA SER A 113 -6.94 18.65 3.62
C SER A 113 -7.59 19.99 3.94
N LEU A 114 -7.19 20.59 5.07
CA LEU A 114 -7.47 21.99 5.37
C LEU A 114 -6.71 22.78 4.31
N SER A 115 -7.29 22.90 3.12
CA SER A 115 -6.85 23.83 2.10
C SER A 115 -7.23 25.22 2.58
N GLY A 116 -6.28 25.90 3.22
CA GLY A 116 -6.11 27.34 3.15
C GLY A 116 -5.11 27.66 2.06
#